data_AF-A0A7R9EH88-F1
#
_entry.id   AF-A0A7R9EH88-F1
#
_cell.length_a   1.000
_cell.length_b   1.000
_cell.length_c   1.000
_cell.angle_alpha   90.00
_cell.angle_beta   90.00
_cell.angle_gamma   90.00
#
_symmetry.space_group_name_H-M   'P 1'
#
loop_
_entity.id
_entity.type
_entity.pdbx_description
1 polymer ?
#
loop_
_entity_poly.entity_id
_entity_poly.type
_entity_poly.pdbx_seq_one_letter_code
_entity_poly.pdbx_strand_id
1 'polypeptide(L)'
;MVGIDMDTEDVQCIFYAATSVKKMVKKQYVKEVQETVMGLTFLAAGTSIPDLITSVIVARKGFGDMAVSSSVGSNIFDVTVGLPVPWLLYGIIKGKPVEVNSVGMVCSIAILFMMLLFVIMSIACFRWRMNKGLGFTMFLLYFVFVAVSLMFEYKVIRCPF
;
A
#
# COMPACT_ATOMS: atom_id res chain seq x y z
N MET A 1 -6.04 -24.46 -12.53
CA MET A 1 -5.93 -23.16 -13.22
C MET A 1 -7.23 -22.43 -12.96
N VAL A 2 -7.25 -21.53 -11.98
CA VAL A 2 -8.41 -20.67 -11.75
C VAL A 2 -8.36 -19.64 -12.87
N GLY A 3 -9.19 -19.85 -13.90
CA GLY A 3 -9.42 -18.85 -14.93
C GLY A 3 -10.02 -17.64 -14.23
N ILE A 4 -9.24 -16.58 -14.10
CA ILE A 4 -9.76 -15.24 -13.86
C ILE A 4 -10.29 -14.84 -15.24
N ASP A 5 -11.55 -15.17 -15.53
CA ASP A 5 -12.29 -14.52 -16.61
C ASP A 5 -12.38 -13.04 -16.20
N MET A 6 -11.45 -12.26 -16.77
CA MET A 6 -11.40 -10.81 -16.62
C MET A 6 -12.52 -10.26 -17.50
N ASP A 7 -13.73 -10.20 -16.92
CA ASP A 7 -14.92 -9.75 -17.61
C ASP A 7 -14.70 -8.36 -18.23
N THR A 8 -15.20 -8.18 -19.45
CA THR A 8 -15.03 -6.97 -20.29
C THR A 8 -15.47 -5.68 -19.57
N GLU A 9 -16.31 -5.79 -18.53
CA GLU A 9 -16.75 -4.70 -17.65
C GLU A 9 -15.63 -4.15 -16.74
N ASP A 10 -14.70 -4.99 -16.27
CA ASP A 10 -13.57 -4.56 -15.41
C ASP A 10 -12.54 -3.75 -16.20
N VAL A 11 -12.28 -4.15 -17.45
CA VAL A 11 -11.40 -3.40 -18.38
C VAL A 11 -12.01 -2.04 -18.70
N GLN A 12 -13.33 -1.98 -18.83
CA GLN A 12 -14.07 -0.74 -19.05
C GLN A 12 -14.01 0.17 -17.80
N CYS A 13 -14.13 -0.40 -16.60
CA CYS A 13 -13.98 0.33 -15.33
C CYS A 13 -12.59 0.97 -15.18
N ILE A 14 -11.53 0.24 -15.55
CA ILE A 14 -10.15 0.74 -15.56
C ILE A 14 -9.98 1.88 -16.59
N PHE A 15 -10.53 1.75 -17.79
CA PHE A 15 -10.48 2.81 -18.81
C PHE A 15 -11.31 4.06 -18.41
N TYR A 16 -12.47 3.87 -17.77
CA TYR A 16 -13.29 4.96 -17.24
C TYR A 16 -12.61 5.70 -16.07
N ALA A 17 -11.92 4.97 -15.18
CA ALA A 17 -11.11 5.56 -14.13
C ALA A 17 -9.94 6.38 -14.74
N ALA A 18 -9.20 5.80 -15.70
CA ALA A 18 -8.09 6.47 -16.37
C ALA A 18 -8.53 7.74 -17.15
N THR A 19 -9.70 7.69 -17.80
CA THR A 19 -10.26 8.82 -18.55
C THR A 19 -10.82 9.92 -17.63
N SER A 20 -11.36 9.54 -16.46
CA SER A 20 -11.88 10.48 -15.47
C SER A 20 -10.75 11.26 -14.78
N VAL A 21 -9.62 10.60 -14.48
CA VAL A 21 -8.41 11.27 -13.95
C VAL A 21 -7.89 12.31 -14.95
N LYS A 22 -7.81 11.99 -16.25
CA LYS A 22 -7.43 12.97 -17.29
C LYS A 22 -8.40 14.17 -17.40
N LYS A 23 -9.68 13.98 -17.10
CA LYS A 23 -10.70 15.03 -17.19
C LYS A 23 -10.67 15.98 -15.98
N MET A 24 -10.26 15.49 -14.81
CA MET A 24 -10.17 16.29 -13.58
C MET A 24 -8.91 17.16 -13.51
N VAL A 25 -7.81 16.74 -14.15
CA VAL A 25 -6.50 17.44 -14.18
C VAL A 25 -6.51 18.73 -15.03
N LYS A 26 -7.54 18.96 -15.85
CA LYS A 26 -7.53 20.08 -16.81
C LYS A 26 -7.96 21.43 -16.22
N LYS A 27 -8.22 21.54 -14.91
CA LYS A 27 -8.82 22.77 -14.34
C LYS A 27 -8.38 23.04 -12.91
N GLN A 28 -7.22 23.67 -12.70
CA GLN A 28 -7.05 25.02 -12.12
C GLN A 28 -5.58 25.25 -11.69
N TYR A 29 -5.00 26.41 -11.99
CA TYR A 29 -3.59 26.78 -11.76
C TYR A 29 -3.17 27.02 -10.27
N VAL A 30 -3.90 26.47 -9.30
CA VAL A 30 -3.49 26.31 -7.88
C VAL A 30 -3.65 24.84 -7.43
N LYS A 31 -4.07 23.96 -8.34
CA LYS A 31 -4.47 22.57 -8.07
C LYS A 31 -3.43 21.50 -8.37
N GLU A 32 -2.23 21.79 -8.87
CA GLU A 32 -1.29 20.70 -9.21
C GLU A 32 -0.94 19.78 -8.02
N VAL A 33 -0.79 20.36 -6.82
CA VAL A 33 -0.58 19.57 -5.59
C VAL A 33 -1.84 18.75 -5.26
N GLN A 34 -3.03 19.35 -5.37
CA GLN A 34 -4.28 18.66 -5.06
C GLN A 34 -4.61 17.57 -6.11
N GLU A 35 -4.28 17.78 -7.37
CA GLU A 35 -4.47 16.85 -8.49
C GLU A 35 -3.52 15.67 -8.39
N THR A 36 -2.27 15.91 -7.97
CA THR A 36 -1.29 14.84 -7.70
C THR A 36 -1.73 14.00 -6.51
N VAL A 37 -2.12 14.63 -5.40
CA VAL A 37 -2.61 13.92 -4.21
C VAL A 37 -3.92 13.17 -4.51
N MET A 38 -4.84 13.79 -5.25
CA MET A 38 -6.10 13.16 -5.67
C MET A 38 -5.85 11.99 -6.62
N GLY A 39 -4.96 12.14 -7.60
CA GLY A 39 -4.55 11.10 -8.53
C GLY A 39 -3.89 9.91 -7.83
N LEU A 40 -2.97 10.18 -6.90
CA LEU A 40 -2.33 9.16 -6.07
C LEU A 40 -3.35 8.44 -5.17
N THR A 41 -4.28 9.18 -4.57
CA THR A 41 -5.31 8.60 -3.70
C THR A 41 -6.29 7.72 -4.48
N PHE A 42 -6.75 8.16 -5.67
CA PHE A 42 -7.63 7.37 -6.52
C PHE A 42 -6.92 6.13 -7.08
N LEU A 43 -5.65 6.25 -7.45
CA LEU A 43 -4.84 5.11 -7.90
C LEU A 43 -4.69 4.09 -6.76
N ALA A 44 -4.33 4.53 -5.57
CA ALA A 44 -4.21 3.67 -4.38
C ALA A 44 -5.55 3.05 -3.96
N ALA A 45 -6.65 3.81 -4.04
CA ALA A 45 -8.00 3.28 -3.80
C ALA A 45 -8.40 2.25 -4.87
N GLY A 46 -8.02 2.49 -6.13
CA GLY A 46 -8.27 1.61 -7.26
C GLY A 46 -7.57 0.25 -7.17
N THR A 47 -6.43 0.16 -6.47
CA THR A 47 -5.78 -1.14 -6.19
C THR A 47 -6.32 -1.78 -4.91
N SER A 48 -6.42 -1.02 -3.82
CA SER A 48 -6.77 -1.56 -2.50
C SER A 48 -8.23 -2.02 -2.35
N ILE A 49 -9.19 -1.33 -3.00
CA ILE A 49 -10.62 -1.67 -2.91
C ILE A 49 -10.91 -3.04 -3.56
N PRO A 50 -10.53 -3.31 -4.82
CA PRO A 50 -10.76 -4.63 -5.42
C PRO A 50 -9.98 -5.73 -4.69
N ASP A 51 -8.74 -5.49 -4.26
CA ASP A 51 -7.97 -6.46 -3.46
C ASP A 51 -8.66 -6.83 -2.13
N LEU A 52 -9.28 -5.85 -1.47
CA LEU A 52 -10.05 -6.09 -0.26
C LEU A 52 -11.29 -6.93 -0.55
N ILE A 53 -12.03 -6.61 -1.62
CA ILE A 53 -13.24 -7.34 -2.00
C ILE A 53 -12.91 -8.80 -2.32
N THR A 54 -11.89 -9.05 -3.15
CA THR A 54 -11.47 -10.41 -3.53
C THR A 54 -10.99 -11.19 -2.30
N SER A 55 -10.19 -10.59 -1.43
CA SER A 55 -9.69 -11.22 -0.20
C SER A 55 -10.83 -11.55 0.77
N VAL A 56 -11.82 -10.68 0.94
CA VAL A 56 -13.00 -10.96 1.79
C VAL A 56 -13.83 -12.10 1.22
N ILE A 57 -14.06 -12.14 -0.11
CA ILE A 57 -14.82 -13.23 -0.76
C ILE A 57 -14.11 -14.57 -0.55
N VAL A 58 -12.79 -14.63 -0.77
CA VAL A 58 -11.99 -15.85 -0.61
C VAL A 58 -11.92 -16.29 0.85
N ALA A 59 -11.82 -15.35 1.80
CA ALA A 59 -11.88 -15.64 3.23
C ALA A 59 -13.25 -16.21 3.65
N ARG A 60 -14.36 -15.67 3.11
CA ARG A 60 -15.72 -16.17 3.37
C ARG A 60 -15.94 -17.58 2.80
N LYS A 61 -15.23 -17.95 1.73
CA LYS A 61 -15.24 -19.30 1.15
C LYS A 61 -14.39 -20.31 1.94
N GLY A 62 -13.78 -19.90 3.06
CA GLY A 62 -12.98 -20.77 3.94
C GLY A 62 -11.48 -20.80 3.61
N PHE A 63 -11.04 -20.06 2.58
CA PHE A 63 -9.64 -20.00 2.14
C PHE A 63 -8.93 -18.77 2.71
N GLY A 64 -8.97 -18.59 4.04
CA GLY A 64 -8.39 -17.43 4.70
C GLY A 64 -6.89 -17.26 4.45
N ASP A 65 -6.11 -18.34 4.45
CA ASP A 65 -4.66 -18.28 4.21
C ASP A 65 -4.34 -17.76 2.80
N MET A 66 -5.19 -18.08 1.81
CA MET A 66 -5.10 -17.58 0.45
C MET A 66 -5.48 -16.10 0.34
N ALA A 67 -6.49 -15.67 1.10
CA ALA A 67 -6.87 -14.26 1.16
C ALA A 67 -5.74 -13.39 1.74
N VAL A 68 -5.10 -13.85 2.82
CA VAL A 68 -3.98 -13.13 3.45
C VAL A 68 -2.77 -13.07 2.53
N SER A 69 -2.40 -14.17 1.87
CA SER A 69 -1.25 -14.18 0.95
C SER A 69 -1.49 -13.32 -0.29
N SER A 70 -2.71 -13.28 -0.84
CA SER A 70 -3.07 -12.40 -1.95
C SER A 70 -2.97 -10.92 -1.56
N SER A 71 -3.53 -10.54 -0.39
CA SER A 71 -3.45 -9.17 0.13
C SER A 71 -2.01 -8.71 0.38
N VAL A 72 -1.19 -9.56 1.00
CA VAL A 72 0.22 -9.24 1.28
C VAL A 72 1.04 -9.18 -0.01
N GLY A 73 0.77 -10.08 -0.96
CA GLY A 73 1.44 -10.13 -2.25
C GLY A 73 1.21 -8.88 -3.11
N SER A 74 -0.04 -8.38 -3.17
CA SER A 74 -0.37 -7.16 -3.92
C SER A 74 0.43 -5.94 -3.40
N ASN A 75 0.48 -5.74 -2.08
CA ASN A 75 1.26 -4.65 -1.47
C ASN A 75 2.77 -4.78 -1.71
N ILE A 76 3.31 -6.00 -1.70
CA ILE A 76 4.73 -6.23 -2.02
C ILE A 76 5.00 -5.87 -3.47
N PHE A 77 4.10 -6.23 -4.40
CA PHE A 77 4.24 -5.91 -5.81
C PHE A 77 4.18 -4.39 -6.06
N ASP A 78 3.27 -3.68 -5.40
CA ASP A 78 3.20 -2.21 -5.48
C ASP A 78 4.50 -1.53 -5.04
N VAL A 79 5.14 -2.01 -3.96
CA VAL A 79 6.40 -1.43 -3.47
C VAL A 79 7.60 -1.83 -4.33
N THR A 80 7.64 -3.08 -4.81
CA THR A 80 8.80 -3.63 -5.55
C THR A 80 8.77 -3.35 -7.04
N VAL A 81 7.59 -3.19 -7.63
CA VAL A 81 7.40 -2.97 -9.06
C VAL A 81 6.66 -1.65 -9.31
N GLY A 82 5.58 -1.38 -8.60
CA GLY A 82 4.78 -0.17 -8.78
C GLY A 82 5.55 1.14 -8.57
N LEU A 83 6.38 1.23 -7.52
CA LEU A 83 7.21 2.41 -7.24
C LEU A 83 8.50 2.50 -8.09
N PRO A 84 9.28 1.42 -8.28
CA PRO A 84 10.57 1.51 -8.96
C PRO A 84 10.45 1.67 -10.49
N VAL A 85 9.38 1.14 -11.11
CA VAL A 85 9.21 1.20 -12.57
C VAL A 85 9.08 2.64 -13.09
N PRO A 86 8.20 3.51 -12.53
CA PRO A 86 8.13 4.92 -12.93
C PRO A 86 9.43 5.68 -12.63
N TRP A 87 10.09 5.37 -11.52
CA TRP A 87 11.34 6.03 -11.13
C TRP A 87 12.50 5.67 -12.08
N LEU A 88 12.60 4.40 -12.46
CA LEU A 88 13.56 3.92 -13.45
C LEU A 88 13.29 4.52 -14.82
N LEU A 89 12.02 4.54 -15.26
CA LEU A 89 11.62 5.15 -16.53
C LEU A 89 11.95 6.65 -16.56
N TYR A 90 11.70 7.37 -15.46
CA TYR A 90 12.07 8.77 -15.31
C TYR A 90 13.59 8.97 -15.38
N GLY A 91 14.37 8.11 -14.72
CA GLY A 91 15.83 8.12 -14.76
C GLY A 91 16.39 7.91 -16.16
N ILE A 92 15.83 6.96 -16.92
CA ILE A 92 16.22 6.69 -18.32
C ILE A 92 15.89 7.88 -19.22
N ILE A 93 14.71 8.50 -19.07
CA ILE A 93 14.28 9.61 -19.94
C ILE A 93 15.03 10.91 -19.63
N LYS A 94 15.26 11.23 -18.34
CA LYS A 94 15.88 12.51 -17.95
C LYS A 94 17.40 12.45 -17.72
N GLY A 95 17.99 11.25 -17.64
CA GLY A 95 19.44 11.06 -17.52
C GLY A 95 20.08 11.68 -16.27
N LYS A 96 19.29 12.04 -15.26
CA LYS A 96 19.75 12.64 -14.00
C LYS A 96 19.36 11.74 -12.82
N PRO A 97 20.27 11.47 -11.87
CA PRO A 97 19.90 10.80 -10.63
C PRO A 97 18.91 11.69 -9.88
N VAL A 98 17.82 11.09 -9.39
CA VAL A 98 16.88 11.77 -8.51
C VAL A 98 17.53 11.84 -7.13
N GLU A 99 18.00 13.02 -6.77
CA GLU A 99 18.57 13.30 -5.45
C GLU A 99 17.48 13.16 -4.38
N VAL A 100 17.44 11.99 -3.75
CA VAL A 100 16.63 11.73 -2.55
C VAL A 100 17.46 12.13 -1.34
N ASN A 101 17.36 13.40 -0.92
CA ASN A 101 18.04 13.90 0.27
C ASN A 101 17.00 14.34 1.30
N SER A 102 16.97 13.68 2.46
CA SER A 102 16.05 13.99 3.54
C SER A 102 16.50 13.33 4.85
N VAL A 103 16.75 14.18 5.84
CA VAL A 103 17.17 13.89 7.22
C VAL A 103 16.23 12.91 7.95
N GLY A 104 15.01 12.67 7.44
CA GLY A 104 14.03 11.73 8.01
C GLY A 104 13.89 10.37 7.32
N MET A 105 14.51 10.12 6.16
CA MET A 105 14.26 8.88 5.40
C MET A 105 14.72 7.63 6.13
N VAL A 106 15.88 7.68 6.79
CA VAL A 106 16.43 6.54 7.54
C VAL A 106 15.49 6.16 8.69
N CYS A 107 14.92 7.14 9.39
CA CYS A 107 13.95 6.89 10.44
C CYS A 107 12.64 6.29 9.91
N SER A 108 12.10 6.83 8.82
CA SER A 108 10.88 6.28 8.19
C SER A 108 11.09 4.84 7.73
N ILE A 109 12.22 4.55 7.08
CA ILE A 109 12.57 3.19 6.64
C ILE A 109 12.76 2.28 7.85
N ALA A 110 13.43 2.73 8.91
CA ALA A 110 13.66 1.94 10.12
C ALA A 110 12.35 1.57 10.82
N ILE A 111 11.40 2.49 10.95
CA ILE A 111 10.08 2.24 11.56
C ILE A 111 9.27 1.25 10.69
N LEU A 112 9.29 1.44 9.36
CA LEU A 112 8.64 0.51 8.42
C LEU A 112 9.26 -0.90 8.46
N PHE A 113 10.57 -1.01 8.63
CA PHE A 113 11.24 -2.29 8.76
C PHE A 113 10.93 -2.97 10.10
N MET A 114 10.95 -2.20 11.20
CA MET A 114 10.59 -2.67 12.53
C MET A 114 9.14 -3.20 12.58
N MET A 115 8.18 -2.50 11.97
CA MET A 115 6.79 -2.99 11.93
C MET A 115 6.67 -4.31 11.18
N LEU A 116 7.40 -4.45 10.06
CA LEU A 116 7.36 -5.66 9.24
C LEU A 116 7.92 -6.86 10.02
N LEU A 117 9.02 -6.67 10.74
CA LEU A 117 9.57 -7.69 11.63
C LEU A 117 8.60 -8.06 12.76
N PHE A 118 7.94 -7.07 13.38
CA PHE A 118 7.00 -7.31 14.47
C PHE A 118 5.76 -8.11 14.01
N VAL A 119 5.25 -7.80 12.82
CA VAL A 119 4.15 -8.54 12.18
C VAL A 119 4.59 -9.98 11.88
N ILE A 120 5.75 -10.18 11.24
CA ILE A 120 6.27 -11.53 10.94
C ILE A 120 6.48 -12.35 12.22
N MET A 121 7.08 -11.73 13.25
CA MET A 121 7.31 -12.37 14.55
C MET A 121 5.98 -12.80 15.20
N SER A 122 4.97 -11.93 15.17
CA SER A 122 3.66 -12.27 15.71
C SER A 122 2.98 -13.42 14.94
N ILE A 123 3.12 -13.50 13.62
CA ILE A 123 2.61 -14.62 12.81
C ILE A 123 3.38 -15.92 13.15
N ALA A 124 4.70 -15.83 13.34
CA ALA A 124 5.55 -16.96 13.72
C ALA A 124 5.20 -17.51 15.12
N CYS A 125 4.99 -16.63 16.11
CA CYS A 125 4.57 -17.01 17.46
C CYS A 125 3.23 -17.76 17.48
N PHE A 126 2.31 -17.43 16.57
CA PHE A 126 1.01 -18.08 16.46
C PHE A 126 1.02 -19.36 15.59
N ARG A 127 2.20 -19.93 15.31
CA ARG A 127 2.41 -21.21 14.60
C ARG A 127 1.68 -21.33 13.26
N TRP A 128 1.52 -20.21 12.53
CA TRP A 128 0.84 -20.21 11.21
C TRP A 128 -0.57 -20.82 11.24
N ARG A 129 -1.26 -20.76 12.39
CA ARG A 129 -2.63 -21.21 12.54
C ARG A 129 -3.55 -20.00 12.60
N MET A 130 -4.42 -19.87 11.60
CA MET A 130 -5.43 -18.82 11.56
C MET A 130 -6.51 -19.06 12.63
N ASN A 131 -6.23 -18.61 13.86
CA ASN A 131 -7.19 -18.57 14.96
C ASN A 131 -7.80 -17.17 15.09
N LYS A 132 -9.02 -17.06 15.63
CA LYS A 132 -9.67 -15.76 15.91
C LYS A 132 -8.79 -14.83 16.76
N GLY A 133 -7.94 -15.41 17.62
CA GLY A 133 -6.95 -14.66 18.41
C GLY A 133 -5.87 -13.98 17.58
N LEU A 134 -5.45 -14.54 16.44
CA LEU A 134 -4.50 -13.90 15.52
C LEU A 134 -5.07 -12.59 14.98
N GLY A 135 -6.33 -12.58 14.56
CA GLY A 135 -7.01 -11.38 14.08
C GLY A 135 -7.10 -10.28 15.14
N PHE A 136 -7.40 -10.65 16.39
CA PHE A 136 -7.39 -9.69 17.51
C PHE A 136 -5.97 -9.14 17.78
N THR A 137 -4.96 -10.02 17.80
CA THR A 137 -3.56 -9.60 17.95
C THR A 137 -3.14 -8.63 16.84
N MET A 138 -3.49 -8.90 15.58
CA MET A 138 -3.21 -8.02 14.45
C MET A 138 -3.85 -6.64 14.60
N PHE A 139 -5.11 -6.59 15.04
CA PHE A 139 -5.82 -5.32 15.27
C PHE A 139 -5.17 -4.51 16.40
N LEU A 140 -4.79 -5.17 17.49
CA LEU A 140 -4.09 -4.55 18.62
C LEU A 140 -2.71 -4.02 18.21
N LEU A 141 -1.95 -4.80 17.44
CA LEU A 141 -0.62 -4.44 16.94
C LEU A 141 -0.71 -3.22 16.01
N TYR A 142 -1.73 -3.16 15.15
CA TYR A 142 -2.02 -1.99 14.32
C TYR A 142 -2.34 -0.75 15.15
N PHE A 143 -3.16 -0.87 16.20
CA PHE A 143 -3.48 0.26 17.07
C PHE A 143 -2.26 0.79 17.83
N VAL A 144 -1.43 -0.13 18.37
CA VAL A 144 -0.15 0.22 19.00
C VAL A 144 0.77 0.91 18.01
N PHE A 145 0.86 0.41 16.77
CA PHE A 145 1.64 1.02 15.71
C PHE A 145 1.18 2.45 15.40
N VAL A 146 -0.12 2.68 15.22
CA VAL A 146 -0.67 4.02 14.97
C VAL A 146 -0.35 4.94 16.15
N ALA A 147 -0.52 4.48 17.38
CA ALA A 147 -0.18 5.26 18.57
C ALA A 147 1.31 5.64 18.63
N VAL A 148 2.22 4.70 18.34
CA VAL A 148 3.67 4.95 18.29
C VAL A 148 4.02 5.91 17.15
N SER A 149 3.44 5.70 15.97
CA SER A 149 3.63 6.57 14.80
C SER A 149 3.19 8.01 15.09
N LEU A 150 2.02 8.18 15.71
CA LEU A 150 1.54 9.49 16.15
C LEU A 150 2.46 10.10 17.21
N MET A 151 2.96 9.33 18.18
CA MET A 151 3.91 9.84 19.17
C MET A 151 5.24 10.32 18.56
N PHE A 152 5.71 9.67 17.50
CA PHE A 152 6.86 10.13 16.72
C PHE A 152 6.56 11.45 15.98
N GLU A 153 5.41 11.54 15.32
CA GLU A 153 4.99 12.73 14.56
C GLU A 153 4.79 13.96 15.47
N TYR A 154 4.19 13.76 16.66
CA TYR A 154 4.00 14.83 17.65
C TYR A 154 5.31 15.27 18.37
N LYS A 155 6.48 14.87 17.88
CA LYS A 155 7.82 15.27 18.35
C LYS A 155 8.11 14.98 19.83
N VAL A 156 7.41 14.02 20.43
CA VAL A 156 7.72 13.56 21.79
C VAL A 156 9.07 12.81 21.80
N ILE A 157 9.41 12.16 20.69
CA ILE A 157 10.69 11.49 20.46
C ILE A 157 11.37 12.20 19.27
N ARG A 158 12.40 13.00 19.52
CA ARG A 158 13.24 13.53 18.43
C ARG A 158 14.11 12.39 17.90
N CYS A 159 14.04 12.15 16.60
CA CYS A 159 15.04 11.36 15.89
C CYS A 159 16.41 12.01 16.15
N PRO A 160 17.41 11.26 16.65
CA PRO A 160 18.72 11.81 16.99
C PRO A 160 19.62 12.13 15.78
N PHE A 161 19.05 12.24 14.58
CA PHE A 161 19.75 12.54 13.32
C PHE A 161 18.91 13.50 12.47
#